data_AF-A0A950Z8H8-F1
#
_entry.id   AF-A0A950Z8H8-F1
#
_cell.length_a   1.000
_cell.length_b   1.000
_cell.length_c   1.000
_cell.angle_alpha   90.00
_cell.angle_beta   90.00
_cell.angle_gamma   90.00
#
_symmetry.space_group_name_H-M   'P 1'
#
loop_
_entity.id
_entity.type
_entity.pdbx_description
1 polymer ?
#
loop_
_entity_poly.entity_id
_entity_poly.type
_entity_poly.pdbx_seq_one_letter_code
_entity_poly.pdbx_strand_id
1 'polypeptide(L)' 'MNESQILDTFRESNALLEGHFVLRSGLHSRQYFQCALILEQTKLAERL' A
#
# COMPACT_ATOMS: atom_id res chain seq x y z
N MET A 1 15.20 -3.18 -2.47
CA MET A 1 14.47 -4.09 -1.55
C MET A 1 13.95 -5.26 -2.36
N ASN A 2 13.67 -6.41 -1.74
CA ASN A 2 12.93 -7.47 -2.42
C ASN A 2 11.41 -7.26 -2.26
N GLU A 3 10.61 -7.99 -3.03
CA GLU A 3 9.15 -7.83 -3.07
C GLU A 3 8.50 -8.01 -1.69
N SER A 4 8.93 -9.02 -0.91
CA SER A 4 8.42 -9.25 0.44
C SER A 4 8.66 -8.06 1.36
N GLN A 5 9.87 -7.49 1.34
CA GLN A 5 10.22 -6.32 2.15
C GLN A 5 9.40 -5.08 1.77
N ILE A 6 9.08 -4.92 0.48
CA ILE A 6 8.24 -3.82 0.01
C ILE A 6 6.81 -3.98 0.55
N LEU A 7 6.25 -5.18 0.47
CA LEU A 7 4.91 -5.47 0.98
C LEU A 7 4.84 -5.29 2.50
N ASP A 8 5.85 -5.73 3.24
CA ASP A 8 5.93 -5.54 4.70
C ASP A 8 5.99 -4.06 5.04
N THR A 9 6.79 -3.28 4.31
CA THR A 9 6.86 -1.82 4.46
C THR A 9 5.51 -1.15 4.20
N PHE A 10 4.75 -1.62 3.20
CA PHE A 10 3.41 -1.10 2.93
C PHE A 10 2.39 -1.46 4.02
N ARG A 11 2.50 -2.64 4.62
CA ARG A 11 1.66 -3.04 5.76
C ARG A 11 1.99 -2.20 7.00
N GLU A 12 3.27 -2.05 7.33
CA GLU A 12 3.75 -1.27 8.48
C GLU A 12 3.36 0.20 8.38
N SER A 13 3.37 0.78 7.18
CA SER A 13 2.97 2.16 6.92
C SER A 13 1.46 2.37 6.81
N ASN A 14 0.64 1.31 6.97
CA ASN A 14 -0.81 1.30 6.71
C ASN A 14 -1.19 1.71 5.27
N ALA A 15 -0.22 1.71 4.35
CA ALA A 15 -0.46 1.98 2.94
C ALA A 15 -1.18 0.80 2.26
N LEU A 16 -0.92 -0.43 2.70
CA LEU A 16 -1.65 -1.62 2.24
C LEU A 16 -2.67 -2.05 3.30
N LEU A 17 -3.94 -1.79 3.03
CA LEU A 17 -5.05 -2.22 3.89
C LEU A 17 -5.53 -3.62 3.50
N GLU A 18 -5.93 -4.42 4.49
CA GLU A 18 -6.57 -5.72 4.30
C GLU A 18 -8.03 -5.68 4.80
N GLY A 19 -8.95 -6.24 4.01
CA GLY A 19 -10.38 -6.16 4.28
C GLY A 19 -11.23 -6.57 3.07
N HIS A 20 -12.39 -5.94 2.90
CA HIS A 20 -13.22 -6.11 1.70
C HIS A 20 -13.51 -4.76 1.09
N PHE A 21 -12.94 -4.50 -0.08
CA PHE A 21 -13.02 -3.22 -0.76
C PHE A 21 -13.69 -3.37 -2.12
N VAL A 22 -14.55 -2.43 -2.47
CA VAL A 22 -15.05 -2.26 -3.85
C VAL A 22 -14.21 -1.17 -4.50
N LEU A 23 -13.47 -1.53 -5.54
CA LEU A 23 -12.59 -0.62 -6.27
C LEU A 23 -13.41 0.30 -7.18
N ARG A 24 -12.78 1.37 -7.68
CA ARG A 24 -13.39 2.29 -8.65
C ARG A 24 -13.86 1.61 -9.94
N SER A 25 -13.29 0.46 -10.30
CA SER A 25 -13.74 -0.37 -11.41
C SER A 25 -15.00 -1.19 -11.13
N GLY A 26 -15.49 -1.19 -9.89
CA GLY A 26 -16.57 -2.07 -9.42
C GLY A 26 -16.10 -3.47 -9.01
N LEU A 27 -14.82 -3.80 -9.19
CA LEU A 27 -14.26 -5.08 -8.75
C LEU A 27 -14.09 -5.12 -7.24
N HIS A 28 -14.25 -6.31 -6.68
CA HIS A 28 -13.98 -6.55 -5.27
C HIS A 28 -12.51 -6.96 -5.07
N SER A 29 -11.88 -6.42 -4.04
CA SER A 29 -10.52 -6.74 -3.65
C SER A 29 -10.45 -7.00 -2.14
N ARG A 30 -9.57 -7.92 -1.74
CA ARG A 30 -9.23 -8.13 -0.33
C ARG A 30 -8.23 -7.11 0.21
N GLN A 31 -7.67 -6.30 -0.68
CA GLN A 31 -6.62 -5.34 -0.39
C GLN A 31 -6.90 -4.00 -1.05
N TYR A 32 -6.50 -2.92 -0.39
CA TYR A 32 -6.55 -1.57 -0.95
C TYR A 32 -5.25 -0.83 -0.66
N PHE A 33 -4.66 -0.23 -1.70
CA PHE A 33 -3.39 0.47 -1.59
C PHE A 33 -3.59 1.99 -1.59
N GLN A 34 -3.15 2.64 -0.51
CA GLN A 34 -3.20 4.08 -0.28
C GLN A 34 -1.85 4.72 -0.60
N CYS A 35 -1.57 4.97 -1.89
CA CYS A 35 -0.30 5.57 -2.34
C CYS A 35 0.04 6.88 -1.62
N ALA A 36 -0.98 7.68 -1.25
CA ALA A 36 -0.79 8.97 -0.60
C ALA A 36 0.02 8.86 0.71
N LEU A 37 -0.21 7.81 1.51
CA LEU A 37 0.49 7.60 2.80
C LEU A 37 1.99 7.35 2.62
N ILE A 38 2.38 6.75 1.50
CA ILE A 38 3.79 6.55 1.15
C ILE A 38 4.42 7.86 0.66
N LEU A 39 3.72 8.57 -0.23
CA LEU A 39 4.22 9.78 -0.86
C LEU A 39 4.37 10.95 0.13
N GLU A 40 3.59 10.97 1.21
CA GLU A 40 3.78 11.91 2.33
C GLU A 40 5.15 11.72 3.01
N GLN A 41 5.70 10.50 3.00
CA GLN A 41 6.98 10.17 3.62
C GLN A 41 8.10 10.20 2.58
N THR A 42 8.69 11.37 2.33
CA THR A 42 9.68 11.58 1.25
C THR A 42 10.84 10.57 1.27
N LYS A 43 11.39 10.28 2.45
CA LYS A 43 12.50 9.31 2.60
C LYS A 43 12.08 7.87 2.33
N LEU A 44 10.83 7.53 2.65
CA LEU A 44 10.28 6.20 2.40
C LEU A 44 10.01 6.05 0.90
N ALA A 45 9.39 7.05 0.28
CA ALA A 45 9.13 7.10 -1.15
C ALA A 45 10.41 7.04 -2.00
N GLU A 46 11.52 7.64 -1.55
CA GLU A 46 12.83 7.56 -2.22
C GLU A 46 13.45 6.15 -2.16
N ARG A 47 13.17 5.41 -1.08
CA ARG A 47 13.80 4.11 -0.80
C ARG A 47 13.10 2.93 -1.50
N LEU A 48 11.82 3.11 -1.83
CA LEU A 48 10.95 2.12 -2.46
C LEU A 48 11.15 2.09 -3.99
#